data_AF-C4F9Y5-F1
#
_entry.id   AF-C4F9Y5-F1
#
_cell.length_a   1.000
_cell.length_b   1.000
_cell.length_c   1.000
_cell.angle_alpha   90.00
_cell.angle_beta   90.00
_cell.angle_gamma   90.00
#
_symmetry.space_group_name_H-M   'P 1'
#
loop_
_entity.id
_entity.type
_entity.pdbx_description
1 polymer ?
#
loop_
_entity_poly.entity_id
_entity_poly.type
_entity_poly.pdbx_seq_one_letter_code
_entity_poly.pdbx_strand_id
1 'polypeptide(L)'
;MSAVFNNGQKDGLTAGGGDLRALRKRLWLRSSMLVCSILVFALAAAWVASAFSARDANNVALQNVMTDSLNRGSLMEAYEGAKPDVPQAFAGLIESSKEEAGDWKPTATAPDTYYSLSGPVQSPFSLAVFEGGSMAFLVPPHNVISGDGDPLYGAFNWCESALEELTNIALSNRADAGKRPKPQYIKVHGMTWKCATEIAVTSPRYSKDATGDSGVSLYSDGRLEGYEKDGYLAARVYAFVDITSSVIYLRRMAMFLAAVGVAGCVVLVLVCRRIIDRALVPVAESQARQREFLIKASHELKTPMASLSSNLDALVANSAETVASQERWTKNMREDIDELADRTCRLLDLVADPERGDSKA
;
A
#
# COMPACT_ATOMS: atom_id res chain seq x y z
N MET A 1 26.71 59.13 22.84
CA MET A 1 26.81 57.65 22.71
C MET A 1 25.56 56.97 23.30
N SER A 2 24.36 57.47 22.95
CA SER A 2 23.08 57.14 23.61
C SER A 2 22.04 56.54 22.63
N ALA A 3 22.49 55.99 21.51
CA ALA A 3 21.60 55.57 20.42
C ALA A 3 21.71 54.07 20.03
N VAL A 4 22.53 53.27 20.74
CA VAL A 4 22.80 51.88 20.34
C VAL A 4 22.06 50.83 21.19
N PHE A 5 21.53 51.19 22.37
CA PHE A 5 20.90 50.21 23.27
C PHE A 5 19.37 50.08 23.16
N ASN A 6 18.68 50.90 22.36
CA ASN A 6 17.21 50.91 22.34
C ASN A 6 16.56 50.05 21.24
N ASN A 7 17.35 49.49 20.31
CA ASN A 7 16.81 48.72 19.17
C ASN A 7 16.81 47.19 19.37
N GLY A 8 17.51 46.66 20.37
CA GLY A 8 17.56 45.21 20.65
C GLY A 8 16.44 44.68 21.55
N GLN A 9 15.68 45.57 22.21
CA GLN A 9 14.71 45.18 23.24
C GLN A 9 13.27 45.11 22.73
N LYS A 10 12.95 45.72 21.57
CA LYS A 10 11.63 45.63 20.94
C LYS A 10 11.43 44.36 20.10
N ASP A 11 12.51 43.80 19.57
CA ASP A 11 12.43 42.60 18.70
C ASP A 11 12.33 41.28 19.51
N GLY A 12 12.77 41.26 20.78
CA GLY A 12 12.70 40.06 21.62
C GLY A 12 11.34 39.79 22.29
N LEU A 13 10.53 40.83 22.54
CA LEU A 13 9.28 40.71 23.31
C LEU A 13 8.08 40.24 22.48
N THR A 14 8.07 40.48 21.16
CA THR A 14 7.01 40.04 20.25
C THR A 14 7.33 38.74 19.52
N ALA A 15 8.62 38.38 19.41
CA ALA A 15 9.08 37.19 18.69
C ALA A 15 8.74 35.86 19.38
N GLY A 16 8.79 35.79 20.72
CA GLY A 16 8.65 34.51 21.45
C GLY A 16 7.29 33.81 21.29
N GLY A 17 6.19 34.57 21.25
CA GLY A 17 4.84 34.00 21.10
C GLY A 17 4.46 33.65 19.66
N GLY A 18 5.09 34.30 18.67
CA GLY A 18 4.92 33.99 17.25
C GLY A 18 5.73 32.75 16.83
N ASP A 19 6.97 32.65 17.32
CA ASP A 19 7.90 31.59 16.95
C ASP A 19 7.50 30.23 17.55
N LEU A 20 7.04 30.19 18.81
CA LEU A 20 6.49 28.97 19.42
C LEU A 20 5.22 28.47 18.72
N ARG A 21 4.34 29.37 18.28
CA ARG A 21 3.14 29.01 17.50
C ARG A 21 3.50 28.47 16.12
N ALA A 22 4.49 29.08 15.46
CA ALA A 22 5.00 28.61 14.18
C ALA A 22 5.72 27.25 14.31
N LEU A 23 6.50 27.05 15.37
CA LEU A 23 7.17 25.79 15.69
C LEU A 23 6.15 24.68 15.96
N ARG A 24 5.13 24.95 16.80
CA ARG A 24 4.02 24.02 17.08
C ARG A 24 3.27 23.63 15.81
N LYS A 25 2.98 24.59 14.94
CA LYS A 25 2.31 24.34 13.65
C LYS A 25 3.16 23.44 12.74
N ARG A 26 4.48 23.68 12.65
CA ARG A 26 5.41 22.88 11.83
C ARG A 26 5.59 21.47 12.37
N LEU A 27 5.78 21.32 13.69
CA LEU A 27 5.83 20.02 14.36
C LEU A 27 4.55 19.23 14.11
N TRP A 28 3.40 19.91 14.27
CA TRP A 28 2.11 19.29 14.04
C TRP A 28 1.94 18.77 12.60
N LEU A 29 2.24 19.62 11.60
CA LEU A 29 2.16 19.23 10.19
C LEU A 29 3.10 18.06 9.86
N ARG A 30 4.36 18.11 10.31
CA ARG A 30 5.37 17.08 9.99
C ARG A 30 5.08 15.75 10.68
N SER A 31 4.76 15.75 11.97
CA SER A 31 4.45 14.54 12.72
C SER A 31 3.17 13.88 12.19
N SER A 32 2.14 14.69 11.90
CA SER A 32 0.89 14.17 11.37
C SER A 32 1.04 13.60 9.97
N MET A 33 1.82 14.24 9.08
CA MET A 33 2.13 13.70 7.75
C MET A 33 2.91 12.38 7.85
N LEU A 34 3.93 12.30 8.71
CA LEU A 34 4.71 11.07 8.89
C LEU A 34 3.84 9.90 9.34
N VAL A 35 3.04 10.10 10.39
CA VAL A 35 2.18 9.04 10.94
C VAL A 35 1.12 8.59 9.92
N CYS A 36 0.48 9.53 9.21
CA CYS A 36 -0.47 9.20 8.15
C CYS A 36 0.22 8.47 6.99
N SER A 37 1.42 8.89 6.60
CA SER A 37 2.15 8.23 5.52
C SER A 37 2.49 6.79 5.87
N ILE A 38 2.97 6.52 7.09
CA ILE A 38 3.27 5.17 7.57
C ILE A 38 2.01 4.29 7.54
N LEU A 39 0.87 4.80 8.01
CA LEU A 39 -0.39 4.06 7.98
C LEU A 39 -0.81 3.73 6.53
N VAL A 40 -0.76 4.71 5.64
CA VAL A 40 -1.14 4.51 4.22
C VAL A 40 -0.21 3.50 3.56
N PHE A 41 1.10 3.58 3.80
CA PHE A 41 2.06 2.60 3.28
C PHE A 41 1.79 1.20 3.80
N ALA A 42 1.48 1.04 5.09
CA ALA A 42 1.16 -0.26 5.67
C ALA A 42 -0.12 -0.87 5.06
N LEU A 43 -1.17 -0.07 4.90
CA LEU A 43 -2.43 -0.51 4.28
C LEU A 43 -2.26 -0.85 2.80
N ALA A 44 -1.47 -0.06 2.07
CA ALA A 44 -1.13 -0.33 0.68
C ALA A 44 -0.32 -1.64 0.55
N ALA A 45 0.66 -1.86 1.41
CA ALA A 45 1.45 -3.10 1.45
C ALA A 45 0.57 -4.32 1.74
N ALA A 46 -0.37 -4.20 2.69
CA ALA A 46 -1.34 -5.26 2.99
C ALA A 46 -2.22 -5.58 1.78
N TRP A 47 -2.73 -4.55 1.08
CA TRP A 47 -3.51 -4.73 -0.14
C TRP A 47 -2.71 -5.42 -1.24
N VAL A 48 -1.45 -5.01 -1.46
CA VAL A 48 -0.54 -5.61 -2.44
C VAL A 48 -0.28 -7.08 -2.12
N ALA A 49 -0.04 -7.44 -0.86
CA ALA A 49 0.16 -8.82 -0.44
C ALA A 49 -1.07 -9.69 -0.77
N SER A 50 -2.28 -9.20 -0.49
CA SER A 50 -3.50 -9.91 -0.88
C SER A 50 -3.68 -10.02 -2.38
N ALA A 51 -3.28 -9.01 -3.16
CA ALA A 51 -3.33 -9.06 -4.62
C ALA A 51 -2.37 -10.12 -5.19
N PHE A 52 -1.18 -10.28 -4.61
CA PHE A 52 -0.27 -11.38 -4.95
C PHE A 52 -0.87 -12.75 -4.60
N SER A 53 -1.43 -12.90 -3.39
CA SER A 53 -2.08 -14.16 -3.00
C SER A 53 -3.24 -14.54 -3.93
N ALA A 54 -4.09 -13.58 -4.29
CA ALA A 54 -5.17 -13.80 -5.26
C ALA A 54 -4.63 -14.18 -6.65
N ARG A 55 -3.53 -13.55 -7.09
CA ARG A 55 -2.86 -13.88 -8.35
C ARG A 55 -2.36 -15.32 -8.34
N ASP A 56 -1.75 -15.77 -7.25
CA ASP A 56 -1.20 -17.12 -7.12
C ASP A 56 -2.31 -18.16 -7.05
N ALA A 57 -3.39 -17.90 -6.31
CA ALA A 57 -4.58 -18.75 -6.32
C ALA A 57 -5.16 -18.90 -7.75
N ASN A 58 -5.25 -17.79 -8.49
CA ASN A 58 -5.69 -17.80 -9.89
C ASN A 58 -4.67 -18.47 -10.85
N ASN A 59 -3.38 -18.53 -10.50
CA ASN A 59 -2.38 -19.29 -11.27
C ASN A 59 -2.54 -20.79 -11.02
N VAL A 60 -2.73 -21.20 -9.76
CA VAL A 60 -2.96 -22.59 -9.38
C VAL A 60 -4.22 -23.14 -10.04
N ALA A 61 -5.32 -22.39 -10.02
CA ALA A 61 -6.55 -22.78 -10.73
C ALA A 61 -6.30 -23.02 -12.23
N LEU A 62 -5.51 -22.15 -12.87
CA LEU A 62 -5.17 -22.28 -14.30
C LEU A 62 -4.32 -23.52 -14.57
N GLN A 63 -3.33 -23.77 -13.72
CA GLN A 63 -2.45 -24.94 -13.82
C GLN A 63 -3.21 -26.25 -13.57
N ASN A 64 -4.14 -26.27 -12.62
CA ASN A 64 -4.99 -27.44 -12.37
C ASN A 64 -5.80 -27.82 -13.60
N VAL A 65 -6.30 -26.83 -14.34
CA VAL A 65 -7.14 -27.04 -15.53
C VAL A 65 -6.32 -27.52 -16.70
N MET A 66 -5.13 -26.95 -16.89
CA MET A 66 -4.15 -27.46 -17.86
C MET A 66 -3.79 -28.92 -17.55
N THR A 67 -3.56 -29.23 -16.28
CA THR A 67 -3.26 -30.61 -15.85
C THR A 67 -4.44 -31.55 -16.09
N ASP A 68 -5.66 -31.12 -15.76
CA ASP A 68 -6.90 -31.88 -15.99
C ASP A 68 -7.17 -32.11 -17.48
N SER A 69 -6.86 -31.13 -18.33
CA SER A 69 -6.97 -31.21 -19.79
C SER A 69 -6.14 -32.34 -20.39
N LEU A 70 -4.98 -32.63 -19.79
CA LEU A 70 -4.10 -33.71 -20.21
C LEU A 70 -4.50 -35.08 -19.62
N ASN A 71 -5.35 -35.10 -18.59
CA ASN A 71 -5.72 -36.32 -17.87
C ASN A 71 -7.10 -36.89 -18.25
N ARG A 72 -8.05 -36.07 -18.72
CA ARG A 72 -9.46 -36.48 -18.93
C ARG A 72 -9.71 -37.39 -20.14
N GLY A 73 -8.83 -37.39 -21.14
CA GLY A 73 -9.03 -38.17 -22.36
C GLY A 73 -7.82 -38.12 -23.28
N SER A 74 -7.81 -38.93 -24.33
CA SER A 74 -6.70 -38.89 -25.28
C SER A 74 -6.83 -37.67 -26.21
N LEU A 75 -5.71 -37.01 -26.51
CA LEU A 75 -5.69 -35.92 -27.48
C LEU A 75 -6.14 -36.39 -28.88
N MET A 76 -6.04 -37.69 -29.17
CA MET A 76 -6.53 -38.30 -30.41
C MET A 76 -8.05 -38.35 -30.47
N GLU A 77 -8.74 -38.80 -29.42
CA GLU A 77 -10.22 -38.76 -29.35
C GLU A 77 -10.74 -37.33 -29.50
N ALA A 78 -10.08 -36.37 -28.86
CA ALA A 78 -10.42 -34.95 -29.00
C ALA A 78 -10.23 -34.43 -30.43
N TYR A 79 -9.23 -34.93 -31.17
CA TYR A 79 -9.01 -34.58 -32.58
C TYR A 79 -10.07 -35.17 -33.50
N GLU A 80 -10.45 -36.42 -33.29
CA GLU A 80 -11.50 -37.10 -34.08
C GLU A 80 -12.87 -36.43 -33.92
N GLY A 81 -13.18 -35.93 -32.71
CA GLY A 81 -14.40 -35.18 -32.41
C GLY A 81 -14.35 -33.69 -32.74
N ALA A 82 -13.22 -33.15 -33.20
CA ALA A 82 -13.01 -31.71 -33.33
C ALA A 82 -13.96 -31.06 -34.36
N LYS A 83 -14.41 -29.84 -34.06
CA LYS A 83 -15.37 -29.07 -34.86
C LYS A 83 -14.75 -27.76 -35.37
N PRO A 84 -15.29 -27.12 -36.42
CA PRO A 84 -14.66 -25.95 -37.04
C PRO A 84 -14.80 -24.65 -36.23
N ASP A 85 -15.75 -24.57 -35.31
CA ASP A 85 -16.03 -23.38 -34.50
C ASP A 85 -16.45 -23.74 -33.07
N VAL A 86 -16.48 -22.72 -32.20
CA VAL A 86 -16.76 -22.85 -30.78
C VAL A 86 -18.20 -23.31 -30.52
N PRO A 87 -19.24 -22.72 -31.16
CA PRO A 87 -20.61 -23.19 -30.99
C PRO A 87 -20.81 -24.66 -31.36
N GLN A 88 -20.26 -25.13 -32.48
CA GLN A 88 -20.36 -26.52 -32.90
C GLN A 88 -19.59 -27.46 -31.97
N ALA A 89 -18.39 -27.05 -31.53
CA ALA A 89 -17.60 -27.82 -30.55
C ALA A 89 -18.36 -27.99 -29.23
N PHE A 90 -19.03 -26.92 -28.78
CA PHE A 90 -19.83 -26.95 -27.55
C PHE A 90 -21.11 -27.77 -27.71
N ALA A 91 -21.82 -27.64 -28.84
CA ALA A 91 -23.01 -28.46 -29.12
C ALA A 91 -22.68 -29.95 -29.18
N GLY A 92 -21.57 -30.32 -29.83
CA GLY A 92 -21.11 -31.71 -29.91
C GLY A 92 -20.74 -32.31 -28.55
N LEU A 93 -20.13 -31.50 -27.67
CA LEU A 93 -19.83 -31.87 -26.28
C LEU A 93 -21.12 -32.14 -25.48
N ILE A 94 -22.15 -31.31 -25.65
CA ILE A 94 -23.45 -31.53 -24.98
C ILE A 94 -24.07 -32.84 -25.48
N GLU A 95 -24.00 -33.11 -26.78
CA GLU A 95 -24.55 -34.34 -27.37
C GLU A 95 -23.84 -35.60 -26.86
N SER A 96 -22.50 -35.62 -26.84
CA SER A 96 -21.74 -36.75 -26.31
C SER A 96 -22.02 -37.00 -24.82
N SER A 97 -22.21 -35.94 -24.04
CA SER A 97 -22.55 -36.05 -22.61
C SER A 97 -23.91 -36.70 -22.35
N LYS A 98 -24.85 -36.61 -23.31
CA LYS A 98 -26.16 -37.27 -23.22
C LYS A 98 -26.05 -38.78 -23.46
N GLU A 99 -25.13 -39.20 -24.33
CA GLU A 99 -24.91 -40.62 -24.64
C GLU A 99 -24.18 -41.36 -23.50
N GLU A 100 -23.29 -40.66 -22.79
CA GLU A 100 -22.53 -41.19 -21.64
C GLU A 100 -23.32 -41.18 -20.31
N ALA A 101 -24.55 -40.64 -20.28
CA ALA A 101 -25.37 -40.45 -19.08
C ALA A 101 -25.99 -41.76 -18.53
N GLY A 102 -25.19 -42.83 -18.43
CA GLY A 102 -25.57 -44.09 -17.78
C GLY A 102 -25.74 -44.00 -16.26
N ASP A 103 -25.29 -42.89 -15.66
CA ASP A 103 -25.40 -42.58 -14.23
C ASP A 103 -26.16 -41.25 -14.08
N TRP A 104 -27.31 -41.23 -13.38
CA TRP A 104 -28.17 -40.06 -13.17
C TRP A 104 -27.54 -38.99 -12.27
N LYS A 105 -26.34 -38.54 -12.61
CA LYS A 105 -25.60 -37.50 -11.89
C LYS A 105 -25.97 -36.14 -12.46
N PRO A 106 -26.19 -35.12 -11.61
CA PRO A 106 -26.37 -33.76 -12.09
C PRO A 106 -25.09 -33.31 -12.83
N THR A 107 -25.23 -32.96 -14.11
CA THR A 107 -24.15 -32.49 -14.99
C THR A 107 -23.97 -30.97 -14.97
N ALA A 108 -24.98 -30.26 -14.47
CA ALA A 108 -24.98 -28.81 -14.30
C ALA A 108 -25.73 -28.43 -13.01
N THR A 109 -25.41 -27.26 -12.47
CA THR A 109 -26.09 -26.69 -11.30
C THR A 109 -26.47 -25.24 -11.59
N ALA A 110 -27.76 -24.95 -11.57
CA ALA A 110 -28.27 -23.59 -11.63
C ALA A 110 -28.63 -23.13 -10.22
N PRO A 111 -28.25 -21.91 -9.80
CA PRO A 111 -28.64 -21.39 -8.51
C PRO A 111 -30.13 -21.03 -8.51
N ASP A 112 -30.88 -21.55 -7.54
CA ASP A 112 -32.31 -21.25 -7.31
C ASP A 112 -32.52 -20.23 -6.16
N THR A 113 -31.44 -19.67 -5.62
CA THR A 113 -31.47 -18.65 -4.56
C THR A 113 -30.39 -17.60 -4.78
N TYR A 114 -30.32 -16.60 -3.88
CA TYR A 114 -29.44 -15.44 -3.99
C TYR A 114 -27.99 -15.83 -4.36
N TYR A 115 -27.56 -15.34 -5.53
CA TYR A 115 -26.30 -15.62 -6.22
C TYR A 115 -25.01 -15.40 -5.40
N SER A 116 -25.07 -14.85 -4.18
CA SER A 116 -23.89 -14.64 -3.34
C SER A 116 -23.32 -15.93 -2.72
N LEU A 117 -24.08 -17.05 -2.70
CA LEU A 117 -23.55 -18.37 -2.35
C LEU A 117 -22.99 -19.14 -3.56
N SER A 118 -23.25 -18.65 -4.77
CA SER A 118 -23.08 -19.36 -6.04
C SER A 118 -22.80 -18.36 -7.17
N GLY A 119 -21.80 -17.49 -6.98
CA GLY A 119 -21.07 -16.99 -8.16
C GLY A 119 -20.57 -18.21 -8.95
N PRO A 120 -20.36 -18.14 -10.27
CA PRO A 120 -19.82 -19.26 -11.04
C PRO A 120 -18.64 -19.83 -10.26
N VAL A 121 -18.90 -20.97 -9.60
CA VAL A 121 -17.91 -21.73 -8.86
C VAL A 121 -16.92 -22.02 -9.94
N GLN A 122 -15.72 -21.43 -9.83
CA GLN A 122 -14.62 -21.47 -10.79
C GLN A 122 -14.96 -22.52 -11.83
N SER A 123 -15.53 -22.11 -12.95
CA SER A 123 -15.96 -23.02 -14.02
C SER A 123 -14.87 -23.00 -15.05
N PRO A 124 -13.64 -23.44 -14.69
CA PRO A 124 -12.60 -23.40 -15.65
C PRO A 124 -12.88 -24.44 -16.70
N PHE A 125 -12.40 -24.14 -17.89
CA PHE A 125 -12.56 -25.02 -19.02
C PHE A 125 -11.33 -24.89 -19.89
N SER A 126 -11.20 -25.82 -20.82
CA SER A 126 -10.12 -25.77 -21.78
C SER A 126 -10.56 -26.18 -23.16
N LEU A 127 -9.95 -25.53 -24.13
CA LEU A 127 -10.23 -25.70 -25.54
C LEU A 127 -8.92 -26.05 -26.25
N ALA A 128 -8.86 -27.25 -26.84
CA ALA A 128 -7.81 -27.61 -27.77
C ALA A 128 -8.13 -27.03 -29.14
N VAL A 129 -7.14 -26.38 -29.75
CA VAL A 129 -7.20 -25.88 -31.13
C VAL A 129 -6.07 -26.50 -31.92
N PHE A 130 -6.42 -27.23 -32.97
CA PHE A 130 -5.49 -27.94 -33.83
C PHE A 130 -4.99 -27.04 -34.97
N GLU A 131 -3.97 -27.49 -35.70
CA GLU A 131 -3.33 -26.71 -36.77
C GLU A 131 -4.32 -26.24 -37.86
N GLY A 132 -5.26 -27.10 -38.25
CA GLY A 132 -6.32 -26.78 -39.20
C GLY A 132 -7.43 -25.84 -38.68
N GLY A 133 -7.32 -25.36 -37.44
CA GLY A 133 -8.33 -24.51 -36.80
C GLY A 133 -9.52 -25.25 -36.21
N SER A 134 -9.61 -26.57 -36.41
CA SER A 134 -10.59 -27.39 -35.69
C SER A 134 -10.31 -27.36 -34.19
N MET A 135 -11.36 -27.50 -33.40
CA MET A 135 -11.29 -27.33 -31.95
C MET A 135 -12.18 -28.31 -31.20
N ALA A 136 -11.77 -28.65 -29.99
CA ALA A 136 -12.49 -29.55 -29.10
C ALA A 136 -12.27 -29.14 -27.64
N PHE A 137 -13.32 -29.24 -26.81
CA PHE A 137 -13.18 -29.00 -25.37
C PHE A 137 -12.55 -30.22 -24.70
N LEU A 138 -11.45 -30.00 -23.96
CA LEU A 138 -10.81 -31.06 -23.16
C LEU A 138 -11.38 -31.09 -21.74
N VAL A 139 -11.65 -29.90 -21.19
CA VAL A 139 -12.43 -29.72 -19.97
C VAL A 139 -13.68 -28.91 -20.33
N PRO A 140 -14.89 -29.45 -20.11
CA PRO A 140 -16.14 -28.81 -20.50
C PRO A 140 -16.40 -27.54 -19.69
N PRO A 141 -16.90 -26.45 -20.31
CA PRO A 141 -17.40 -25.31 -19.57
C PRO A 141 -18.70 -25.69 -18.87
N HIS A 142 -18.78 -25.39 -17.57
CA HIS A 142 -19.97 -25.66 -16.77
C HIS A 142 -20.92 -24.46 -16.74
N ASN A 143 -22.21 -24.75 -16.53
CA ASN A 143 -23.26 -23.76 -16.29
C ASN A 143 -23.41 -22.68 -17.38
N VAL A 144 -23.09 -23.01 -18.63
CA VAL A 144 -23.30 -22.12 -19.79
C VAL A 144 -24.80 -22.06 -20.09
N ILE A 145 -25.36 -20.85 -20.10
CA ILE A 145 -26.76 -20.63 -20.46
C ILE A 145 -26.91 -20.64 -21.99
N SER A 146 -27.93 -21.31 -22.51
CA SER A 146 -28.21 -21.37 -23.95
C SER A 146 -28.48 -19.99 -24.56
N GLY A 147 -27.99 -19.73 -25.78
CA GLY A 147 -28.20 -18.48 -26.50
C GLY A 147 -27.53 -17.27 -25.81
N ASP A 148 -28.26 -16.15 -25.72
CA ASP A 148 -27.75 -14.89 -25.15
C ASP A 148 -27.88 -14.78 -23.62
N GLY A 149 -28.48 -15.77 -22.97
CA GLY A 149 -28.79 -15.75 -21.55
C GLY A 149 -29.88 -14.73 -21.17
N ASP A 150 -29.88 -14.28 -19.91
CA ASP A 150 -30.85 -13.33 -19.39
C ASP A 150 -30.14 -12.06 -18.86
N PRO A 151 -30.51 -10.86 -19.32
CA PRO A 151 -29.97 -9.60 -18.81
C PRO A 151 -30.07 -9.42 -17.29
N LEU A 152 -31.04 -10.07 -16.63
CA LEU A 152 -31.20 -10.07 -15.17
C LEU A 152 -29.98 -10.63 -14.44
N TYR A 153 -29.19 -11.50 -15.08
CA TYR A 153 -27.94 -12.02 -14.52
C TYR A 153 -26.79 -10.99 -14.49
N GLY A 154 -26.96 -9.85 -15.16
CA GLY A 154 -26.04 -8.73 -15.11
C GLY A 154 -24.59 -9.14 -15.42
N ALA A 155 -23.68 -8.89 -14.47
CA ALA A 155 -22.25 -9.19 -14.62
C ALA A 155 -21.90 -10.69 -14.58
N PHE A 156 -22.89 -11.58 -14.42
CA PHE A 156 -22.74 -13.03 -14.35
C PHE A 156 -23.54 -13.75 -15.44
N ASN A 157 -23.88 -13.06 -16.54
CA ASN A 157 -24.58 -13.65 -17.68
C ASN A 157 -23.63 -14.54 -18.51
N TRP A 158 -23.28 -15.70 -17.96
CA TRP A 158 -22.43 -16.71 -18.61
C TRP A 158 -23.26 -17.56 -19.58
N CYS A 159 -23.18 -17.23 -20.87
CA CYS A 159 -23.99 -17.81 -21.93
C CYS A 159 -23.16 -18.26 -23.14
N GLU A 160 -23.79 -18.93 -24.11
CA GLU A 160 -23.13 -19.41 -25.32
C GLU A 160 -22.47 -18.28 -26.12
N SER A 161 -23.13 -17.12 -26.27
CA SER A 161 -22.52 -15.97 -26.96
C SER A 161 -21.33 -15.38 -26.20
N ALA A 162 -21.37 -15.38 -24.85
CA ALA A 162 -20.24 -14.96 -24.03
C ALA A 162 -19.05 -15.92 -24.14
N LEU A 163 -19.32 -17.24 -24.20
CA LEU A 163 -18.30 -18.27 -24.39
C LEU A 163 -17.64 -18.13 -25.76
N GLU A 164 -18.42 -17.93 -26.81
CA GLU A 164 -17.92 -17.69 -28.16
C GLU A 164 -17.09 -16.40 -28.26
N GLU A 165 -17.58 -15.28 -27.71
CA GLU A 165 -16.84 -14.01 -27.71
C GLU A 165 -15.50 -14.15 -26.95
N LEU A 166 -15.52 -14.75 -25.76
CA LEU A 166 -14.33 -14.96 -24.94
C LEU A 166 -13.25 -15.77 -25.66
N THR A 167 -13.64 -16.88 -26.27
CA THR A 167 -12.73 -17.79 -26.98
C THR A 167 -12.17 -17.13 -28.23
N ASN A 168 -13.01 -16.45 -29.02
CA ASN A 168 -12.57 -15.70 -30.20
C ASN A 168 -11.59 -14.58 -29.86
N ILE A 169 -11.81 -13.82 -28.77
CA ILE A 169 -10.86 -12.82 -28.29
C ILE A 169 -9.52 -13.46 -27.91
N ALA A 170 -9.55 -14.60 -27.21
CA ALA A 170 -8.32 -15.31 -26.83
C ALA A 170 -7.53 -15.82 -28.04
N LEU A 171 -8.23 -16.33 -29.06
CA LEU A 171 -7.64 -16.78 -30.32
C LEU A 171 -6.98 -15.60 -31.06
N SER A 172 -7.69 -14.48 -31.20
CA SER A 172 -7.17 -13.26 -31.83
C SER A 172 -5.93 -12.75 -31.10
N ASN A 173 -6.01 -12.59 -29.77
CA ASN A 173 -4.88 -12.13 -28.97
C ASN A 173 -3.66 -13.06 -29.07
N ARG A 174 -3.88 -14.36 -29.26
CA ARG A 174 -2.78 -15.33 -29.42
C ARG A 174 -2.17 -15.28 -30.82
N ALA A 175 -2.97 -15.05 -31.85
CA ALA A 175 -2.50 -14.87 -33.23
C ALA A 175 -1.60 -13.64 -33.34
N ASP A 176 -1.94 -12.55 -32.65
CA ASP A 176 -1.15 -11.32 -32.60
C ASP A 176 0.06 -11.41 -31.65
N ALA A 177 0.12 -12.46 -30.83
CA ALA A 177 1.17 -12.61 -29.83
C ALA A 177 2.45 -13.24 -30.40
N GLY A 178 3.60 -12.73 -29.95
CA GLY A 178 4.90 -13.34 -30.19
C GLY A 178 5.06 -14.75 -29.60
N LYS A 179 6.30 -15.27 -29.56
CA LYS A 179 6.58 -16.69 -29.25
C LYS A 179 6.08 -17.18 -27.87
N ARG A 180 5.95 -16.30 -26.87
CA ARG A 180 5.51 -16.65 -25.50
C ARG A 180 4.72 -15.51 -24.84
N PRO A 181 3.41 -15.38 -25.12
CA PRO A 181 2.59 -14.37 -24.46
C PRO A 181 2.51 -14.62 -22.95
N LYS A 182 2.40 -13.54 -22.18
CA LYS A 182 1.97 -13.61 -20.77
C LYS A 182 0.50 -14.03 -20.71
N PRO A 183 0.03 -14.59 -19.57
CA PRO A 183 -1.39 -14.83 -19.37
C PRO A 183 -2.23 -13.58 -19.66
N GLN A 184 -3.34 -13.78 -20.34
CA GLN A 184 -4.23 -12.73 -20.81
C GLN A 184 -5.39 -12.55 -19.84
N TYR A 185 -5.88 -11.32 -19.74
CA TYR A 185 -7.08 -10.99 -18.98
C TYR A 185 -8.13 -10.46 -19.95
N ILE A 186 -9.24 -11.17 -20.07
CA ILE A 186 -10.29 -10.90 -21.05
C ILE A 186 -11.55 -10.55 -20.28
N LYS A 187 -12.25 -9.49 -20.68
CA LYS A 187 -13.51 -9.08 -20.06
C LYS A 187 -14.63 -9.23 -21.07
N VAL A 188 -15.63 -10.03 -20.73
CA VAL A 188 -16.81 -10.30 -21.56
C VAL A 188 -18.02 -10.31 -20.64
N HIS A 189 -19.09 -9.62 -21.04
CA HIS A 189 -20.39 -9.62 -20.35
C HIS A 189 -20.30 -9.34 -18.82
N GLY A 190 -19.34 -8.50 -18.40
CA GLY A 190 -19.11 -8.14 -16.99
C GLY A 190 -18.24 -9.13 -16.20
N MET A 191 -17.92 -10.28 -16.77
CA MET A 191 -16.99 -11.26 -16.21
C MET A 191 -15.55 -10.93 -16.59
N THR A 192 -14.60 -11.28 -15.72
CA THR A 192 -13.17 -11.17 -15.99
C THR A 192 -12.55 -12.56 -15.99
N TRP A 193 -12.08 -12.97 -17.16
CA TRP A 193 -11.46 -14.26 -17.41
C TRP A 193 -9.94 -14.12 -17.50
N LYS A 194 -9.25 -15.12 -16.98
CA LYS A 194 -7.82 -15.29 -17.17
C LYS A 194 -7.58 -16.46 -18.11
N CYS A 195 -6.79 -16.22 -19.16
CA CYS A 195 -6.47 -17.21 -20.17
C CYS A 195 -4.96 -17.44 -20.24
N ALA A 196 -4.54 -18.69 -20.39
CA ALA A 196 -3.19 -19.03 -20.83
C ALA A 196 -3.23 -20.20 -21.81
N THR A 197 -2.16 -20.33 -22.59
CA THR A 197 -2.05 -21.36 -23.61
C THR A 197 -0.84 -22.24 -23.38
N GLU A 198 -0.98 -23.53 -23.64
CA GLU A 198 0.12 -24.49 -23.74
C GLU A 198 0.01 -25.28 -25.05
N ILE A 199 1.04 -26.08 -25.36
CA ILE A 199 1.02 -26.97 -26.53
C ILE A 199 1.02 -28.39 -25.98
N ALA A 200 -0.06 -29.11 -26.25
CA ALA A 200 -0.18 -30.53 -26.00
C ALA A 200 0.23 -31.28 -27.27
N VAL A 201 1.04 -32.33 -27.11
CA VAL A 201 1.55 -33.11 -28.23
C VAL A 201 1.47 -34.57 -27.86
N THR A 202 0.92 -35.37 -28.77
CA THR A 202 0.91 -36.82 -28.65
C THR A 202 1.52 -37.44 -29.89
N SER A 203 2.23 -38.56 -29.70
CA SER A 203 2.69 -39.36 -30.81
C SER A 203 1.61 -40.39 -31.15
N PRO A 204 1.06 -40.40 -32.38
CA PRO A 204 0.14 -41.45 -32.82
C PRO A 204 0.76 -42.84 -32.79
N ARG A 205 2.10 -42.93 -32.75
CA ARG A 205 2.85 -44.18 -32.63
C ARG A 205 3.04 -44.65 -31.18
N TYR A 206 2.60 -43.87 -30.20
CA TYR A 206 2.69 -44.22 -28.79
C TYR A 206 1.67 -45.34 -28.48
N SER A 207 2.16 -46.53 -28.15
CA SER A 207 1.38 -47.60 -27.52
C SER A 207 1.92 -47.86 -26.12
N LYS A 208 1.06 -48.34 -25.21
CA LYS A 208 1.47 -48.71 -23.83
C LYS A 208 2.59 -49.76 -23.79
N ASP A 209 2.79 -50.50 -24.88
CA ASP A 209 3.75 -51.61 -24.99
C ASP A 209 5.04 -51.20 -25.73
N ALA A 210 5.18 -49.94 -26.14
CA ALA A 210 6.34 -49.46 -26.88
C ALA A 210 7.57 -49.33 -25.95
N THR A 211 8.64 -50.06 -26.28
CA THR A 211 9.91 -50.11 -25.51
C THR A 211 10.98 -49.11 -25.98
N GLY A 212 10.61 -48.18 -26.88
CA GLY A 212 11.49 -47.12 -27.40
C GLY A 212 11.36 -45.80 -26.65
N ASP A 213 12.31 -44.89 -26.90
CA ASP A 213 12.29 -43.53 -26.35
C ASP A 213 11.00 -42.81 -26.81
N SER A 214 10.08 -42.61 -25.88
CA SER A 214 8.77 -41.99 -26.11
C SER A 214 8.83 -40.46 -26.00
N GLY A 215 10.04 -39.90 -25.97
CA GLY A 215 10.29 -38.47 -25.91
C GLY A 215 9.67 -37.73 -27.09
N VAL A 216 8.78 -36.79 -26.78
CA VAL A 216 8.30 -35.78 -27.73
C VAL A 216 9.17 -34.54 -27.59
N SER A 217 9.73 -34.06 -28.70
CA SER A 217 10.51 -32.81 -28.70
C SER A 217 9.58 -31.61 -28.77
N LEU A 218 9.68 -30.67 -27.82
CA LEU A 218 8.92 -29.42 -27.84
C LEU A 218 9.71 -28.33 -28.58
N TYR A 219 9.12 -27.73 -29.62
CA TYR A 219 9.77 -26.64 -30.36
C TYR A 219 9.67 -25.31 -29.60
N SER A 220 10.76 -24.55 -29.65
CA SER A 220 10.86 -23.25 -28.96
C SER A 220 10.10 -22.12 -29.66
N ASP A 221 9.72 -22.29 -30.94
CA ASP A 221 8.99 -21.30 -31.73
C ASP A 221 7.48 -21.28 -31.41
N GLY A 222 6.99 -22.35 -30.78
CA GLY A 222 5.60 -22.51 -30.39
C GLY A 222 4.65 -22.66 -31.58
N ARG A 223 5.11 -23.01 -32.78
CA ARG A 223 4.25 -23.28 -33.95
C ARG A 223 3.79 -24.74 -33.95
N LEU A 224 2.57 -24.99 -34.43
CA LEU A 224 2.04 -26.35 -34.53
C LEU A 224 2.62 -27.11 -35.74
N GLU A 225 2.89 -26.40 -36.85
CA GLU A 225 3.45 -26.93 -38.12
C GLU A 225 4.67 -27.83 -37.97
N GLY A 226 5.53 -27.56 -36.98
CA GLY A 226 6.73 -28.37 -36.74
C GLY A 226 6.38 -29.79 -36.27
N TYR A 227 5.33 -29.91 -35.45
CA TYR A 227 4.92 -31.18 -34.87
C TYR A 227 4.25 -32.09 -35.90
N GLU A 228 3.41 -31.53 -36.77
CA GLU A 228 2.75 -32.30 -37.84
C GLU A 228 3.78 -32.87 -38.83
N LYS A 229 4.79 -32.07 -39.20
CA LYS A 229 5.90 -32.52 -40.08
C LYS A 229 6.68 -33.70 -39.51
N ASP A 230 6.86 -33.73 -38.19
CA ASP A 230 7.56 -34.81 -37.50
C ASP A 230 6.63 -36.00 -37.17
N GLY A 231 5.37 -35.95 -37.62
CA GLY A 231 4.39 -37.03 -37.47
C GLY A 231 3.70 -37.09 -36.11
N TYR A 232 3.76 -35.99 -35.34
CA TYR A 232 3.04 -35.85 -34.07
C TYR A 232 1.68 -35.18 -34.29
N LEU A 233 0.72 -35.52 -33.43
CA LEU A 233 -0.52 -34.76 -33.29
C LEU A 233 -0.30 -33.70 -32.21
N ALA A 234 -0.45 -32.43 -32.58
CA ALA A 234 -0.30 -31.30 -31.66
C ALA A 234 -1.54 -30.41 -31.64
N ALA A 235 -1.88 -29.91 -30.46
CA ALA A 235 -2.92 -28.91 -30.27
C ALA A 235 -2.40 -27.80 -29.36
N ARG A 236 -2.87 -26.58 -29.62
CA ARG A 236 -2.75 -25.50 -28.65
C ARG A 236 -3.93 -25.59 -27.69
N VAL A 237 -3.65 -25.83 -26.42
CA VAL A 237 -4.67 -25.88 -25.37
C VAL A 237 -4.78 -24.50 -24.75
N TYR A 238 -5.98 -23.91 -24.82
CA TYR A 238 -6.35 -22.70 -24.12
C TYR A 238 -7.03 -23.09 -22.82
N ALA A 239 -6.52 -22.64 -21.68
CA ALA A 239 -7.17 -22.81 -20.38
C ALA A 239 -7.76 -21.48 -19.93
N PHE A 240 -8.99 -21.53 -19.42
CA PHE A 240 -9.75 -20.37 -18.97
C PHE A 240 -10.15 -20.53 -17.50
N VAL A 241 -10.00 -19.46 -16.73
CA VAL A 241 -10.44 -19.40 -15.33
C VAL A 241 -11.18 -18.10 -15.09
N ASP A 242 -12.39 -18.17 -14.55
CA ASP A 242 -13.10 -16.99 -14.08
C ASP A 242 -12.45 -16.45 -12.80
N ILE A 243 -12.00 -15.19 -12.86
CA ILE A 243 -11.39 -14.47 -11.74
C ILE A 243 -12.23 -13.27 -11.27
N THR A 244 -13.49 -13.17 -11.73
CA THR A 244 -14.42 -12.08 -11.42
C THR A 244 -14.54 -11.88 -9.91
N SER A 245 -14.75 -12.97 -9.17
CA SER A 245 -14.81 -12.96 -7.70
C SER A 245 -13.54 -12.41 -7.07
N SER A 246 -12.36 -12.82 -7.55
CA SER A 246 -11.07 -12.32 -7.08
C SER A 246 -10.91 -10.82 -7.32
N VAL A 247 -11.31 -10.32 -8.50
CA VAL A 247 -11.25 -8.89 -8.84
C VAL A 247 -12.23 -8.07 -7.99
N ILE A 248 -13.46 -8.55 -7.81
CA ILE A 248 -14.48 -7.88 -6.98
C ILE A 248 -14.00 -7.82 -5.53
N TYR A 249 -13.47 -8.93 -5.00
CA TYR A 249 -12.93 -8.99 -3.64
C TYR A 249 -11.79 -7.99 -3.44
N LEU A 250 -10.78 -7.97 -4.32
CA LEU A 250 -9.65 -7.04 -4.23
C LEU A 250 -10.09 -5.58 -4.30
N ARG A 251 -11.09 -5.28 -5.13
CA ARG A 251 -11.66 -3.92 -5.23
C ARG A 251 -12.41 -3.53 -3.95
N ARG A 252 -13.26 -4.41 -3.41
CA ARG A 252 -13.98 -4.18 -2.15
C ARG A 252 -13.02 -3.99 -0.98
N MET A 253 -11.98 -4.82 -0.91
CA MET A 253 -10.93 -4.72 0.10
C MET A 253 -10.15 -3.41 -0.04
N ALA A 254 -9.81 -2.96 -1.26
CA ALA A 254 -9.18 -1.66 -1.49
C ALA A 254 -10.04 -0.51 -0.94
N MET A 255 -11.34 -0.51 -1.24
CA MET A 255 -12.27 0.52 -0.77
C MET A 255 -12.40 0.50 0.77
N PHE A 256 -12.46 -0.70 1.37
CA PHE A 256 -12.51 -0.85 2.82
C PHE A 256 -11.24 -0.33 3.49
N LEU A 257 -10.06 -0.72 2.99
CA LEU A 257 -8.77 -0.25 3.51
C LEU A 257 -8.62 1.26 3.34
N ALA A 258 -9.10 1.84 2.23
CA ALA A 258 -9.12 3.28 2.04
C ALA A 258 -10.02 3.99 3.08
N ALA A 259 -11.22 3.47 3.34
CA ALA A 259 -12.13 4.03 4.33
C ALA A 259 -11.55 3.96 5.75
N VAL A 260 -11.00 2.80 6.13
CA VAL A 260 -10.32 2.62 7.42
C VAL A 260 -9.06 3.48 7.51
N GLY A 261 -8.30 3.62 6.42
CA GLY A 261 -7.13 4.47 6.36
C GLY A 261 -7.46 5.95 6.59
N VAL A 262 -8.52 6.46 5.96
CA VAL A 262 -8.99 7.83 6.18
C VAL A 262 -9.45 8.03 7.63
N ALA A 263 -10.27 7.13 8.16
CA ALA A 263 -10.74 7.20 9.55
C ALA A 263 -9.56 7.12 10.55
N GLY A 264 -8.63 6.20 10.32
CA GLY A 264 -7.41 6.04 11.11
C GLY A 264 -6.52 7.28 11.08
N CYS A 265 -6.31 7.89 9.90
CA CYS A 265 -5.60 9.15 9.77
C CYS A 265 -6.26 10.26 10.61
N VAL A 266 -7.59 10.43 10.53
CA VAL A 266 -8.31 11.43 11.34
C VAL A 266 -8.09 11.20 12.84
N VAL A 267 -8.22 9.97 13.31
CA VAL A 267 -8.00 9.64 14.73
C VAL A 267 -6.55 9.90 15.14
N LEU A 268 -5.58 9.45 14.34
CA LEU A 268 -4.15 9.65 14.62
C LEU A 268 -3.79 11.13 14.67
N VAL A 269 -4.31 11.93 13.73
CA VAL A 269 -4.15 13.39 13.73
C VAL A 269 -4.66 13.99 15.04
N LEU A 270 -5.85 13.60 15.50
CA LEU A 270 -6.45 14.10 16.74
C LEU A 270 -5.65 13.70 17.98
N VAL A 271 -5.16 12.45 18.03
CA VAL A 271 -4.32 11.95 19.13
C VAL A 271 -2.97 12.66 19.14
N CYS A 272 -2.32 12.81 17.98
CA CYS A 272 -1.07 13.55 17.84
C CYS A 272 -1.23 15.01 18.30
N ARG A 273 -2.37 15.66 17.98
CA ARG A 273 -2.68 17.01 18.52
C ARG A 273 -2.65 17.01 20.04
N ARG A 274 -3.41 16.12 20.67
CA ARG A 274 -3.53 16.03 22.13
C ARG A 274 -2.18 15.81 22.81
N ILE A 275 -1.34 14.95 22.24
CA ILE A 275 -0.01 14.64 22.79
C ILE A 275 0.94 15.83 22.64
N ILE A 276 1.04 16.44 21.44
CA ILE A 276 1.93 17.59 21.20
C ILE A 276 1.52 18.77 22.08
N ASP A 277 0.22 19.02 22.20
CA ASP A 277 -0.31 20.12 23.00
C ASP A 277 0.06 19.95 24.47
N ARG A 278 -0.04 18.73 25.02
CA ARG A 278 0.37 18.43 26.40
C ARG A 278 1.88 18.49 26.59
N ALA A 279 2.67 18.05 25.61
CA ALA A 279 4.13 18.04 25.68
C ALA A 279 4.75 19.46 25.64
N LEU A 280 4.09 20.42 24.99
CA LEU A 280 4.59 21.79 24.85
C LEU A 280 4.28 22.70 26.06
N VAL A 281 3.32 22.34 26.91
CA VAL A 281 2.98 23.10 28.13
C VAL A 281 4.18 23.28 29.07
N PRO A 282 4.88 22.21 29.53
CA PRO A 282 6.00 22.37 30.47
C PRO A 282 7.17 23.16 29.87
N VAL A 283 7.36 23.08 28.54
CA VAL A 283 8.39 23.83 27.82
C VAL A 283 8.09 25.33 27.82
N ALA A 284 6.83 25.71 27.63
CA ALA A 284 6.43 27.11 27.70
C ALA A 284 6.57 27.66 29.13
N GLU A 285 6.21 26.86 30.14
CA GLU A 285 6.35 27.24 31.55
C GLU A 285 7.81 27.38 31.98
N SER A 286 8.72 26.50 31.54
CA SER A 286 10.15 26.62 31.87
C SER A 286 10.77 27.87 31.24
N GLN A 287 10.42 28.20 29.99
CA GLN A 287 10.86 29.43 29.34
C GLN A 287 10.30 30.69 30.01
N ALA A 288 9.06 30.66 30.47
CA ALA A 288 8.47 31.77 31.23
C ALA A 288 9.23 31.98 32.55
N ARG A 289 9.48 30.92 33.31
CA ARG A 289 10.27 30.96 34.56
C ARG A 289 11.70 31.48 34.34
N GLN A 290 12.36 31.06 33.26
CA GLN A 290 13.69 31.57 32.91
C GLN A 290 13.69 33.08 32.64
N ARG A 291 12.66 33.61 31.96
CA ARG A 291 12.53 35.05 31.70
C ARG A 291 12.32 35.85 32.98
N GLU A 292 11.45 35.37 33.86
CA GLU A 292 11.19 36.02 35.15
C GLU A 292 12.44 36.03 36.04
N PHE A 293 13.18 34.93 36.07
CA PHE A 293 14.47 34.85 36.75
C PHE A 293 15.47 35.89 36.22
N LEU A 294 15.63 36.00 34.91
CA LEU A 294 16.54 36.99 34.30
C LEU A 294 16.13 38.44 34.60
N ILE A 295 14.83 38.75 34.58
CA ILE A 295 14.32 40.09 34.91
C ILE A 295 14.61 40.41 36.38
N LYS A 296 14.33 39.48 37.28
CA LYS A 296 14.58 39.65 38.72
C LYS A 296 16.07 39.81 39.01
N ALA A 297 16.92 38.96 38.41
CA ALA A 297 18.37 39.05 38.49
C ALA A 297 18.88 40.41 38.00
N SER A 298 18.37 40.90 36.86
CA SER A 298 18.75 42.21 36.32
C SER A 298 18.35 43.35 37.24
N HIS A 299 17.15 43.31 37.83
CA HIS A 299 16.69 44.29 38.80
C HIS A 299 17.52 44.28 40.09
N GLU A 300 17.86 43.09 40.59
CA GLU A 300 18.71 42.95 41.77
C GLU A 300 20.14 43.42 41.50
N LEU A 301 20.71 43.24 40.31
CA LEU A 301 22.05 43.76 40.01
C LEU A 301 22.05 45.28 39.76
N LYS A 302 20.96 45.84 39.22
CA LYS A 302 20.87 47.28 38.88
C LYS A 302 20.93 48.19 40.10
N THR A 303 20.32 47.79 41.21
CA THR A 303 20.24 48.62 42.43
C THR A 303 21.62 48.91 43.04
N PRO A 304 22.47 47.92 43.36
CA PRO A 304 23.82 48.20 43.88
C PRO A 304 24.72 48.86 42.83
N MET A 305 24.54 48.59 41.53
CA MET A 305 25.22 49.36 40.48
C MET A 305 24.86 50.85 40.48
N ALA A 306 23.59 51.20 40.71
CA ALA A 306 23.16 52.60 40.78
C ALA A 306 23.66 53.28 42.06
N SER A 307 23.68 52.57 43.19
CA SER A 307 24.29 53.02 44.45
C SER A 307 25.79 53.29 44.26
N LEU A 308 26.52 52.35 43.66
CA LEU A 308 27.94 52.46 43.36
C LEU A 308 28.24 53.68 42.48
N SER A 309 27.44 53.88 41.41
CA SER A 309 27.56 55.04 40.53
C SER A 309 27.34 56.36 41.29
N SER A 310 26.31 56.43 42.14
CA SER A 310 26.04 57.64 42.93
C SER A 310 27.14 57.93 43.95
N ASN A 311 27.70 56.90 44.59
CA ASN A 311 28.80 57.03 45.52
C ASN A 311 30.09 57.47 44.81
N LEU A 312 30.32 56.96 43.59
CA LEU A 312 31.42 57.40 42.73
C LEU A 312 31.26 58.85 42.28
N ASP A 313 30.05 59.25 41.85
CA ASP A 313 29.75 60.63 41.46
C ASP A 313 30.00 61.61 42.63
N ALA A 314 29.62 61.22 43.86
CA ALA A 314 29.90 62.01 45.05
C ALA A 314 31.40 62.13 45.37
N LEU A 315 32.19 61.08 45.12
CA LEU A 315 33.65 61.11 45.26
C LEU A 315 34.29 62.05 44.21
N VAL A 316 33.85 61.95 42.95
CA VAL A 316 34.36 62.80 41.86
C VAL A 316 33.99 64.27 42.07
N ALA A 317 32.79 64.57 42.56
CA ALA A 317 32.38 65.93 42.87
C ALA A 317 33.25 66.61 43.94
N ASN A 318 33.91 65.82 44.81
CA ASN A 318 34.80 66.30 45.86
C ASN A 318 36.28 65.98 45.56
N SER A 319 36.69 65.98 44.29
CA SER A 319 38.03 65.56 43.85
C SER A 319 39.22 66.32 44.44
N ALA A 320 38.99 67.50 45.04
CA ALA A 320 40.03 68.30 45.69
C ALA A 320 40.27 67.92 47.15
N GLU A 321 39.40 67.10 47.75
CA GLU A 321 39.55 66.63 49.13
C GLU A 321 40.42 65.37 49.21
N THR A 322 41.04 65.15 50.37
CA THR A 322 41.91 63.99 50.58
C THR A 322 41.12 62.68 50.59
N VAL A 323 41.78 61.57 50.25
CA VAL A 323 41.17 60.23 50.32
C VAL A 323 40.71 59.91 51.75
N ALA A 324 41.44 60.37 52.77
CA ALA A 324 41.10 60.18 54.18
C ALA A 324 39.80 60.91 54.58
N SER A 325 39.53 62.10 54.03
CA SER A 325 38.27 62.84 54.30
C SER A 325 37.05 62.26 53.57
N GLN A 326 37.26 61.42 52.54
CA GLN A 326 36.20 60.83 51.73
C GLN A 326 35.99 59.32 51.98
N GLU A 327 36.51 58.80 53.11
CA GLU A 327 36.47 57.37 53.49
C GLU A 327 35.06 56.77 53.45
N ARG A 328 34.03 57.56 53.75
CA ARG A 328 32.64 57.11 53.69
C ARG A 328 32.24 56.65 52.29
N TRP A 329 32.63 57.38 51.25
CA TRP A 329 32.26 57.05 49.87
C TRP A 329 33.03 55.84 49.36
N THR A 330 34.32 55.74 49.66
CA THR A 330 35.14 54.59 49.29
C THR A 330 34.72 53.31 50.02
N LYS A 331 34.30 53.42 51.28
CA LYS A 331 33.71 52.31 52.05
C LYS A 331 32.36 51.86 51.49
N ASN A 332 31.44 52.78 51.22
CA ASN A 332 30.15 52.43 50.61
C ASN A 332 30.31 51.76 49.24
N MET A 333 31.24 52.25 48.40
CA MET A 333 31.54 51.61 47.12
C MET A 333 32.11 50.20 47.28
N ARG A 334 32.94 49.96 48.30
CA ARG A 334 33.46 48.61 48.61
C ARG A 334 32.32 47.65 48.99
N GLU A 335 31.37 48.12 49.81
CA GLU A 335 30.18 47.37 50.21
C GLU A 335 29.26 47.06 49.01
N ASP A 336 29.00 48.04 48.12
CA ASP A 336 28.21 47.84 46.90
C ASP A 336 28.86 46.79 45.96
N ILE A 337 30.20 46.77 45.85
CA ILE A 337 30.94 45.78 45.06
C ILE A 337 30.85 44.38 45.67
N ASP A 338 30.97 44.27 47.00
CA ASP A 338 30.84 42.99 47.70
C ASP A 338 29.41 42.42 47.56
N GLU A 339 28.40 43.28 47.62
CA GLU A 339 27.02 42.90 47.39
C GLU A 339 26.75 42.45 45.94
N LEU A 340 27.33 43.13 44.94
CA LEU A 340 27.28 42.71 43.54
C LEU A 340 27.95 41.34 43.31
N ALA A 341 29.11 41.12 43.93
CA ALA A 341 29.83 39.85 43.83
C ALA A 341 29.00 38.70 44.43
N ASP A 342 28.42 38.91 45.62
CA ASP A 342 27.59 37.92 46.31
C ASP A 342 26.30 37.59 45.52
N ARG A 343 25.61 38.61 44.97
CA ARG A 343 24.44 38.40 44.09
C ARG A 343 24.81 37.63 42.81
N THR A 344 25.95 37.93 42.20
CA THR A 344 26.42 37.25 40.99
C THR A 344 26.77 35.78 41.25
N CYS A 345 27.45 35.49 42.37
CA CYS A 345 27.72 34.11 42.80
C CYS A 345 26.42 33.33 43.02
N ARG A 346 25.43 33.92 43.71
CA ARG A 346 24.11 33.29 43.90
C ARG A 346 23.42 32.96 42.57
N LEU A 347 23.48 33.87 41.58
CA LEU A 347 22.92 33.63 40.25
C LEU A 347 23.63 32.48 39.52
N LEU A 348 24.96 32.39 39.63
CA LEU A 348 25.73 31.27 39.05
C LEU A 348 25.38 29.93 39.70
N ASP A 349 25.24 29.91 41.03
CA ASP A 349 24.87 28.69 41.77
C ASP A 349 23.47 28.18 41.36
N LEU A 350 22.50 29.08 41.23
CA LEU A 350 21.13 28.77 40.79
C LEU A 350 21.05 28.22 39.36
N VAL A 351 21.94 28.67 38.47
CA VAL A 351 22.01 28.17 37.08
C VAL A 351 22.74 26.82 37.01
N ALA A 352 23.75 26.61 37.85
CA ALA A 352 24.53 25.37 37.89
C ALA A 352 23.81 24.22 38.61
N ASP A 353 23.01 24.53 39.64
CA ASP A 353 22.29 23.55 40.45
C ASP A 353 20.90 24.08 40.88
N PRO A 354 19.86 23.90 40.03
CA PRO A 354 18.54 24.45 40.28
C PRO A 354 17.79 23.82 41.47
N GLU A 355 18.19 22.64 41.97
CA GLU A 355 17.55 21.97 43.12
C GLU A 355 18.08 22.47 44.48
N ARG A 356 19.22 23.16 44.49
CA ARG A 356 19.83 23.67 45.73
C ARG A 356 19.21 24.98 46.24
N GLY A 357 18.49 25.70 45.38
CA GLY A 357 17.88 27.01 45.67
C GLY A 357 16.66 26.99 46.58
N ASP A 358 15.89 25.89 46.60
CA ASP A 358 14.65 25.76 47.40
C ASP A 358 14.92 25.36 48.87
N SER A 359 16.17 25.04 49.23
CA SER A 359 16.52 24.54 50.57
C SER A 359 16.62 25.64 51.66
N LYS A 360 16.48 26.93 51.34
CA LYS A 360 16.73 28.03 52.29
C LYS A 360 15.73 29.21 52.22
N ALA A 361 14.50 28.98 51.77
CA ALA A 361 13.42 29.97 51.90
C ALA A 361 12.62 29.77 53.19
#